data_AF-A0A524KJG4-F1
#
_entry.id   AF-A0A524KJG4-F1
#
_cell.length_a   1.000
_cell.length_b   1.000
_cell.length_c   1.000
_cell.angle_alpha   90.00
_cell.angle_beta   90.00
_cell.angle_gamma   90.00
#
_symmetry.space_group_name_H-M   'P 1'
#
loop_
_entity.id
_entity.type
_entity.pdbx_description
1 polymer ?
#
loop_
_entity_poly.entity_id
_entity_poly.type
_entity_poly.pdbx_seq_one_letter_code
_entity_poly.pdbx_strand_id
1 'polypeptide(L)' 'PFRLDDELELLQAHAIDILVTKNSGGMATSAKLAAARALSLPVIMVSRPAMPDAASVESVAEALAWLERDHSSTSSA' A
#
# COMPACT_ATOMS: atom_id res chain seq x y z
N PRO A 1 5.79 -8.62 1.67
CA PRO A 1 4.35 -8.69 2.01
C PRO A 1 4.20 -9.38 3.37
N PHE A 2 3.22 -9.01 4.18
CA PHE A 2 2.99 -9.61 5.50
C PHE A 2 1.84 -10.63 5.45
N ARG A 3 1.91 -11.67 6.28
CA ARG A 3 0.85 -12.68 6.43
C ARG A 3 -0.07 -12.30 7.60
N LEU A 4 -1.34 -12.68 7.52
CA LEU A 4 -2.31 -12.38 8.58
C LEU A 4 -1.93 -13.03 9.92
N ASP A 5 -1.55 -14.31 9.89
CA ASP A 5 -1.24 -15.07 11.10
C ASP A 5 -0.06 -14.45 11.86
N ASP A 6 1.01 -14.07 11.14
CA ASP A 6 2.18 -13.41 11.71
C ASP A 6 1.83 -12.06 12.35
N GLU A 7 0.89 -11.30 11.77
CA GLU A 7 0.44 -10.02 12.33
C GLU A 7 -0.44 -10.23 13.57
N LEU A 8 -1.29 -11.26 13.60
CA LEU A 8 -2.09 -11.61 14.78
C LEU A 8 -1.20 -11.99 15.96
N GLU A 9 -0.22 -12.87 15.71
CA GLU A 9 0.75 -13.29 16.71
C GLU A 9 1.52 -12.09 17.27
N LEU A 10 2.03 -11.21 16.39
CA LEU A 10 2.77 -10.02 16.79
C LEU A 10 1.92 -9.08 17.66
N LEU A 11 0.69 -8.78 17.25
CA LEU A 11 -0.18 -7.86 17.97
C LEU A 11 -0.53 -8.40 19.37
N GLN A 12 -0.79 -9.71 19.48
CA GLN A 12 -1.12 -10.36 20.75
C GLN A 12 0.11 -10.52 21.66
N ALA A 13 1.23 -11.00 21.13
CA ALA A 13 2.46 -11.26 21.88
C ALA A 13 3.02 -9.99 22.56
N HIS A 14 2.81 -8.84 21.92
CA HIS A 14 3.25 -7.54 22.43
C HIS A 14 2.14 -6.75 23.13
N ALA A 15 0.93 -7.33 23.30
CA ALA A 15 -0.23 -6.66 23.87
C ALA A 15 -0.46 -5.26 23.27
N ILE A 16 -0.44 -5.16 21.94
CA ILE A 16 -0.62 -3.90 21.23
C ILE A 16 -2.05 -3.42 21.36
N ASP A 17 -2.25 -2.22 21.90
CA ASP A 17 -3.58 -1.63 22.07
C ASP A 17 -4.06 -0.81 20.85
N ILE A 18 -3.15 -0.25 20.05
CA ILE A 18 -3.48 0.66 18.93
C ILE A 18 -2.53 0.43 17.76
N LEU A 19 -3.07 0.35 16.55
CA LEU A 19 -2.28 0.35 15.31
C LEU A 19 -2.21 1.75 14.70
N VAL A 20 -1.01 2.33 14.59
CA VAL A 20 -0.76 3.54 13.81
C VAL A 20 -0.14 3.15 12.46
N THR A 21 -0.75 3.57 11.34
CA THR A 21 -0.26 3.16 10.02
C THR A 21 -0.53 4.21 8.94
N LYS A 22 0.23 4.17 7.85
CA LYS A 22 0.08 5.08 6.70
C LYS A 22 -0.91 4.53 5.69
N ASN A 23 -1.69 5.41 5.07
CA ASN A 23 -2.52 5.09 3.90
C ASN A 23 -1.66 4.95 2.62
N SER A 24 -0.75 3.98 2.61
CA SER A 24 0.17 3.72 1.51
C SER A 24 -0.55 3.13 0.27
N GLY A 25 -1.73 2.54 0.47
CA GLY A 25 -2.43 1.77 -0.57
C GLY A 25 -1.73 0.44 -0.87
N GLY A 26 -2.39 -0.39 -1.69
CA GLY A 26 -1.86 -1.68 -2.14
C GLY A 26 -2.13 -2.85 -1.19
N MET A 27 -2.06 -4.07 -1.74
CA MET A 27 -2.38 -5.30 -1.00
C MET A 27 -1.28 -5.78 -0.05
N ALA A 28 -0.03 -5.32 -0.22
CA ALA A 28 1.12 -5.85 0.50
C ALA A 28 1.08 -5.62 2.03
N THR A 29 0.32 -4.62 2.49
CA THR A 29 0.18 -4.24 3.91
C THR A 29 -1.23 -4.45 4.46
N SER A 30 -2.14 -5.06 3.68
CA SER A 30 -3.53 -5.28 4.09
C SER A 30 -3.66 -6.20 5.31
N ALA A 31 -2.73 -7.14 5.47
CA ALA A 31 -2.69 -8.08 6.59
C ALA A 31 -2.70 -7.38 7.96
N LYS A 32 -2.01 -6.25 8.11
CA LYS A 32 -2.00 -5.45 9.34
C LYS A 32 -3.38 -4.96 9.73
N LEU A 33 -4.11 -4.43 8.75
CA LEU A 33 -5.46 -3.91 8.93
C LEU A 33 -6.46 -5.04 9.20
N ALA A 34 -6.28 -6.18 8.55
CA ALA A 34 -7.08 -7.38 8.80
C ALA A 34 -6.87 -7.91 10.23
N ALA A 35 -5.63 -7.98 10.71
CA ALA A 35 -5.29 -8.41 12.06
C ALA A 35 -5.86 -7.44 13.12
N ALA A 36 -5.64 -6.13 12.95
CA ALA A 36 -6.21 -5.12 13.83
C ALA A 36 -7.73 -5.20 13.89
N ARG A 37 -8.41 -5.41 12.75
CA ARG A 37 -9.86 -5.61 12.70
C ARG A 37 -10.29 -6.88 13.45
N ALA A 38 -9.60 -8.00 13.25
CA ALA A 38 -9.92 -9.27 13.91
C ALA A 38 -9.80 -9.16 15.44
N LEU A 39 -8.84 -8.37 15.92
CA LEU A 39 -8.63 -8.09 17.35
C LEU A 39 -9.43 -6.88 17.87
N SER A 40 -10.27 -6.26 17.03
CA SER A 40 -11.02 -5.04 17.35
C SER A 40 -10.15 -3.87 17.87
N LEU A 41 -8.90 -3.79 17.40
CA LEU A 41 -7.98 -2.72 17.79
C LEU A 41 -8.31 -1.41 17.06
N PRO A 42 -8.28 -0.27 17.76
CA PRO A 42 -8.29 1.04 17.12
C PRO A 42 -7.16 1.20 16.10
N VAL A 43 -7.48 1.81 14.96
CA VAL A 43 -6.51 2.12 13.91
C VAL A 43 -6.44 3.63 13.70
N ILE A 44 -5.27 4.20 13.89
CA ILE A 44 -4.96 5.58 13.52
C ILE A 44 -4.31 5.57 12.14
N MET A 45 -5.05 6.05 11.15
CA MET A 45 -4.58 6.13 9.77
C MET A 45 -3.97 7.49 9.49
N VAL A 46 -2.70 7.52 9.10
CA VAL A 46 -2.05 8.71 8.55
C VAL A 46 -2.49 8.89 7.11
N SER A 47 -3.21 9.99 6.84
CA SER A 47 -3.71 10.35 5.51
C SER A 47 -2.61 10.47 4.47
N ARG A 48 -2.94 10.17 3.21
CA ARG A 48 -2.04 10.43 2.09
C ARG A 48 -1.82 11.96 1.98
N PRO A 49 -0.58 12.44 1.85
CA PRO A 49 -0.33 13.86 1.62
C PRO A 49 -0.90 14.28 0.26
N ALA A 50 -1.06 15.59 0.06
CA ALA A 50 -1.35 16.12 -1.27
C ALA A 50 -0.24 15.69 -2.24
N MET A 51 -0.64 15.05 -3.34
CA MET A 51 0.28 14.63 -4.38
C MET A 51 0.34 15.72 -5.46
N PRO A 52 1.49 15.90 -6.13
CA PRO A 52 1.57 16.76 -7.32
C PRO A 52 0.57 16.30 -8.38
N ASP A 53 0.09 17.25 -9.19
CA ASP A 53 -0.67 16.93 -10.39
C ASP A 53 0.28 16.31 -11.42
N ALA A 54 0.27 14.99 -11.50
CA ALA A 54 1.12 14.20 -12.38
C ALA A 54 0.32 13.01 -12.92
N ALA A 55 0.61 12.64 -14.17
CA ALA A 55 0.05 11.43 -14.74
C ALA A 55 0.39 10.22 -13.85
N SER A 56 -0.62 9.40 -13.56
CA SER A 56 -0.48 8.20 -12.74
C SER A 56 -1.29 7.07 -13.35
N VAL A 57 -0.88 5.85 -13.02
CA VAL A 57 -1.50 4.59 -13.47
C VAL A 57 -1.64 3.66 -12.28
N GLU A 58 -2.60 2.74 -12.34
CA GLU A 58 -2.95 1.89 -11.19
C GLU A 58 -2.22 0.56 -11.20
N SER A 59 -1.57 0.22 -12.31
CA SER A 59 -0.86 -1.04 -12.47
C SER A 59 0.52 -0.91 -13.09
N VAL A 60 1.37 -1.91 -12.82
CA VAL A 60 2.68 -2.05 -13.46
C VAL A 60 2.54 -2.20 -14.97
N ALA A 61 1.51 -2.92 -15.44
CA ALA A 61 1.28 -3.12 -16.88
C ALA A 61 0.99 -1.80 -17.60
N GLU A 62 0.15 -0.95 -17.02
CA GLU A 62 -0.13 0.38 -17.56
C GLU A 62 1.11 1.28 -17.55
N ALA A 63 1.94 1.18 -16.50
CA ALA A 63 3.20 1.92 -16.41
C ALA A 63 4.17 1.52 -17.52
N LEU A 64 4.31 0.22 -17.79
CA LEU A 64 5.13 -0.29 -18.88
C LEU A 64 4.60 0.16 -20.25
N ALA A 65 3.29 0.03 -20.48
CA ALA A 65 2.66 0.49 -21.72
C ALA A 65 2.80 2.00 -21.93
N TRP A 66 2.87 2.79 -20.85
CA TRP A 66 3.14 4.22 -20.91
C TRP A 66 4.59 4.51 -21.31
N LEU A 67 5.56 3.80 -20.72
CA LEU A 67 6.97 3.92 -21.11
C LEU A 67 7.19 3.51 -22.57
N GLU A 68 6.61 2.41 -23.03
CA GLU A 68 6.76 1.95 -24.42
C GLU A 68 6.26 2.99 -25.43
N ARG A 69 5.12 3.64 -25.14
CA ARG A 69 4.60 4.74 -25.96
C ARG A 69 5.60 5.90 -26.04
N ASP A 70 6.16 6.32 -24.91
CA ASP A 70 7.10 7.45 -24.84
C ASP A 70 8.44 7.17 -25.55
N HIS A 71 8.95 5.93 -25.47
CA HIS A 71 10.19 5.54 -26.15
C HIS A 71 9.98 5.36 -27.66
N SER A 72 8.79 4.93 -28.10
CA SER A 72 8.47 4.78 -29.53
C SER A 72 8.40 6.11 -30.29
N SER A 73 8.13 7.23 -29.60
CA SER A 73 8.17 8.59 -30.16
C SER A 73 9.59 9.15 -30.35
N THR A 74 10.62 8.53 -29.76
CA THR A 74 11.99 9.06 -29.76
C THR A 74 12.92 8.32 -30.73
N SER A 75 12.53 7.14 -31.23
CA SER A 75 13.36 6.29 -32.12
C SER A 75 13.14 6.53 -33.64
N SER A 76 12.30 7.49 -34.02
CA SER A 76 12.12 7.92 -35.41
C SER A 76 12.80 9.26 -35.64
N ALA A 77 14.14 9.25 -35.71
CA ALA A 77 14.99 10.31 -36.24
C ALA A 77 16.29 9.70 -36.79
#